data_AF-A0A954B3I5-F1
#
_entry.id   AF-A0A954B3I5-F1
#
_cell.length_a   1.000
_cell.length_b   1.000
_cell.length_c   1.000
_cell.angle_alpha   90.00
_cell.angle_beta   90.00
_cell.angle_gamma   90.00
#
_symmetry.space_group_name_H-M   'P 1'
#
loop_
_entity.id
_entity.type
_entity.pdbx_description
1 polymer ?
#
loop_
_entity_poly.entity_id
_entity_poly.type
_entity_poly.pdbx_seq_one_letter_code
_entity_poly.pdbx_strand_id
1 'polypeptide(L)'
;MRRGLSLFVLAIVSAAGIAAAQTARLTAEEARRELFGVELAGVNEVVGDEWRECIEPSGRTVYRRGGRVLEGRLVVQPDGQACFNYPPDSDWSCFGVVREGENYRFDSFVTRTVRRDV
;
A
#
# COMPACT_ATOMS: atom_id res chain seq x y z
N MET A 1 -32.34 -12.55 -63.11
CA MET A 1 -30.88 -12.33 -62.90
C MET A 1 -30.71 -10.85 -62.58
N ARG A 2 -30.04 -10.31 -61.57
CA ARG A 2 -29.24 -10.75 -60.41
C ARG A 2 -29.53 -9.69 -59.33
N ARG A 3 -29.82 -10.12 -58.10
CA ARG A 3 -30.09 -9.26 -56.93
C ARG A 3 -28.77 -8.67 -56.40
N GLY A 4 -28.62 -7.35 -56.35
CA GLY A 4 -27.51 -6.68 -55.69
C GLY A 4 -27.82 -6.48 -54.20
N LEU A 5 -27.28 -7.36 -53.37
CA LEU A 5 -27.43 -7.33 -51.92
C LEU A 5 -26.38 -6.36 -51.34
N SER A 6 -26.76 -5.12 -51.04
CA SER A 6 -25.88 -4.18 -50.32
C SER A 6 -25.81 -4.59 -48.85
N LEU A 7 -24.74 -5.30 -48.48
CA LEU A 7 -24.38 -5.53 -47.08
C LEU A 7 -23.90 -4.22 -46.45
N PHE A 8 -24.71 -3.65 -45.57
CA PHE A 8 -24.26 -2.71 -44.56
C PHE A 8 -23.41 -3.48 -43.54
N VAL A 9 -22.09 -3.30 -43.60
CA VAL A 9 -21.16 -3.78 -42.57
C VAL A 9 -21.16 -2.76 -41.43
N LEU A 10 -21.93 -3.04 -40.37
CA LEU A 10 -21.92 -2.27 -39.14
C LEU A 10 -20.69 -2.71 -38.32
N ALA A 11 -19.59 -1.96 -38.42
CA ALA A 11 -18.42 -2.16 -37.58
C ALA A 11 -18.71 -1.67 -36.15
N ILE A 12 -19.04 -2.60 -35.25
CA ILE A 12 -19.16 -2.34 -33.82
C ILE A 12 -17.74 -2.18 -33.26
N VAL A 13 -17.30 -0.95 -33.07
CA VAL A 13 -16.07 -0.65 -32.33
C VAL A 13 -16.38 -0.83 -30.85
N SER A 14 -16.12 -2.05 -30.34
CA SER A 14 -16.10 -2.31 -28.90
C SER A 14 -14.88 -1.62 -28.30
N ALA A 15 -15.06 -0.37 -27.85
CA ALA A 15 -14.09 0.30 -27.00
C ALA A 15 -14.06 -0.44 -25.64
N ALA A 16 -13.21 -1.45 -25.54
CA ALA A 16 -12.83 -2.05 -24.26
C ALA A 16 -12.05 -0.99 -23.48
N GLY A 17 -12.76 -0.22 -22.65
CA GLY A 17 -12.16 0.67 -21.68
C GLY A 17 -11.35 -0.18 -20.69
N ILE A 18 -10.03 -0.22 -20.87
CA ILE A 18 -9.13 -0.73 -19.84
C ILE A 18 -9.13 0.35 -18.76
N ALA A 19 -10.06 0.24 -17.81
CA ALA A 19 -9.97 0.97 -16.56
C ALA A 19 -8.72 0.41 -15.84
N ALA A 20 -7.58 1.07 -16.02
CA ALA A 20 -6.46 0.90 -15.12
C ALA A 20 -6.97 1.30 -13.74
N ALA A 21 -7.28 0.30 -12.91
CA ALA A 21 -7.53 0.52 -11.50
C ALA A 21 -6.22 1.08 -10.92
N GLN A 22 -6.08 2.41 -10.93
CA GLN A 22 -5.09 3.07 -10.11
C GLN A 22 -5.44 2.69 -8.68
N THR A 23 -4.65 1.80 -8.09
CA THR A 23 -4.88 1.36 -6.72
C THR A 23 -4.76 2.61 -5.85
N ALA A 24 -5.92 3.11 -5.41
CA ALA A 24 -6.01 4.37 -4.72
C ALA A 24 -5.25 4.27 -3.39
N ARG A 25 -4.60 5.38 -3.00
CA ARG A 25 -4.03 5.51 -1.67
C ARG A 25 -5.14 5.34 -0.63
N LEU A 26 -4.79 4.72 0.49
CA LEU A 26 -5.68 4.61 1.63
C LEU A 26 -6.04 6.00 2.16
N THR A 27 -7.31 6.19 2.50
CA THR A 27 -7.76 7.32 3.31
C THR A 27 -7.22 7.19 4.75
N ALA A 28 -7.31 8.26 5.54
CA ALA A 28 -6.90 8.24 6.94
C ALA A 28 -7.67 7.20 7.78
N GLU A 29 -8.96 7.02 7.52
CA GLU A 29 -9.77 6.01 8.22
C GLU A 29 -9.31 4.59 7.85
N GLU A 30 -9.09 4.33 6.57
CA GLU A 30 -8.60 3.03 6.10
C GLU A 30 -7.20 2.74 6.65
N ALA A 31 -6.27 3.69 6.56
CA ALA A 31 -4.92 3.52 7.08
C ALA A 31 -4.91 3.26 8.59
N ARG A 32 -5.77 3.94 9.38
CA ARG A 32 -5.90 3.63 10.82
C ARG A 32 -6.41 2.23 11.07
N ARG A 33 -7.46 1.82 10.37
CA ARG A 33 -8.06 0.49 10.53
C ARG A 33 -7.12 -0.63 10.09
N GLU A 34 -6.26 -0.38 9.11
CA GLU A 34 -5.43 -1.41 8.49
C GLU A 34 -4.01 -1.52 9.06
N LEU A 35 -3.49 -0.46 9.68
CA LEU A 35 -2.11 -0.41 10.17
C LEU A 35 -1.97 -0.49 11.68
N PHE A 36 -3.03 -0.26 12.46
CA PHE A 36 -2.94 -0.37 13.92
C PHE A 36 -3.31 -1.78 14.37
N GLY A 37 -2.50 -2.38 15.25
CA GLY A 37 -2.68 -3.76 15.72
C GLY A 37 -2.25 -4.81 14.71
N VAL A 38 -1.21 -4.53 13.92
CA VAL A 38 -0.69 -5.44 12.89
C VAL A 38 0.82 -5.57 12.95
N GLU A 39 1.31 -6.72 12.52
CA GLU A 39 2.71 -6.94 12.20
C GLU A 39 2.87 -7.01 10.69
N LEU A 40 3.72 -6.13 10.16
CA LEU A 40 4.09 -6.07 8.76
C LEU A 40 5.48 -6.69 8.59
N ALA A 41 5.68 -7.45 7.53
CA ALA A 41 7.02 -7.87 7.10
C ALA A 41 7.13 -7.80 5.59
N GLY A 42 8.30 -7.41 5.09
CA GLY A 42 8.46 -7.06 3.69
C GLY A 42 9.90 -6.88 3.26
N VAL A 43 10.05 -6.26 2.09
CA VAL A 43 11.36 -5.86 1.54
C VAL A 43 11.38 -4.38 1.19
N ASN A 44 12.57 -3.79 1.27
CA ASN A 44 12.85 -2.53 0.59
C ASN A 44 13.38 -2.87 -0.81
N GLU A 45 12.65 -2.50 -1.86
CA GLU A 45 12.96 -2.88 -3.23
C GLU A 45 14.20 -2.17 -3.81
N VAL A 46 14.63 -1.05 -3.23
CA VAL A 46 15.80 -0.31 -3.70
C VAL A 46 17.10 -0.99 -3.30
N VAL A 47 17.17 -1.50 -2.07
CA VAL A 47 18.39 -2.10 -1.50
C VAL A 47 18.31 -3.60 -1.31
N GLY A 48 17.12 -4.20 -1.45
CA GLY A 48 16.91 -5.65 -1.38
C GLY A 48 16.82 -6.23 0.04
N ASP A 49 16.84 -5.40 1.07
CA ASP A 49 16.83 -5.85 2.47
C ASP A 49 15.42 -6.16 2.97
N GLU A 50 15.34 -7.17 3.85
CA GLU A 50 14.12 -7.48 4.59
C GLU A 50 13.89 -6.54 5.78
N TRP A 51 12.63 -6.29 6.07
CA TRP A 51 12.19 -5.50 7.22
C TRP A 51 10.96 -6.11 7.86
N ARG A 52 10.76 -5.78 9.14
CA ARG A 52 9.57 -6.14 9.92
C ARG A 52 9.19 -4.98 10.83
N GLU A 53 7.91 -4.73 10.99
CA GLU A 53 7.36 -3.67 11.82
C GLU A 53 6.17 -4.22 12.61
N CYS A 54 6.25 -4.18 13.94
CA CYS A 54 5.12 -4.49 14.80
C CYS A 54 4.46 -3.18 15.20
N ILE A 55 3.17 -3.01 14.91
CA ILE A 55 2.41 -1.78 15.21
C ILE A 55 1.29 -2.14 16.15
N GLU A 56 1.38 -1.68 17.39
CA GLU A 56 0.35 -1.91 18.39
C GLU A 56 -0.91 -1.09 18.10
N PRO A 57 -2.07 -1.46 18.67
CA PRO A 57 -3.29 -0.64 18.59
C PRO A 57 -3.12 0.79 19.10
N SER A 58 -2.13 1.03 19.98
CA SER A 58 -1.77 2.34 20.52
C SER A 58 -0.95 3.21 19.54
N GLY A 59 -0.48 2.62 18.45
CA GLY A 59 0.48 3.21 17.52
C GLY A 59 1.94 3.12 17.97
N ARG A 60 2.27 2.46 19.09
CA ARG A 60 3.68 2.14 19.39
C ARG A 60 4.20 1.15 18.35
N THR A 61 5.45 1.34 17.91
CA THR A 61 6.05 0.54 16.85
C THR A 61 7.37 -0.11 17.29
N VAL A 62 7.69 -1.27 16.71
CA VAL A 62 8.98 -1.95 16.85
C VAL A 62 9.48 -2.38 15.48
N TYR A 63 10.34 -1.55 14.89
CA TYR A 63 10.96 -1.78 13.59
C TYR A 63 12.18 -2.67 13.72
N ARG A 64 12.33 -3.63 12.81
CA ARG A 64 13.49 -4.51 12.72
C ARG A 64 14.00 -4.57 11.29
N ARG A 65 15.29 -4.29 11.10
CA ARG A 65 15.99 -4.40 9.81
C ARG A 65 17.48 -4.59 10.01
N GLY A 66 18.09 -5.55 9.31
CA GLY A 66 19.55 -5.76 9.33
C GLY A 66 20.14 -5.92 10.74
N GLY A 67 19.44 -6.63 11.63
CA GLY A 67 19.85 -6.81 13.04
C GLY A 67 19.63 -5.60 13.95
N ARG A 68 19.20 -4.45 13.42
CA ARG A 68 18.81 -3.28 14.22
C ARG A 68 17.36 -3.41 14.66
N VAL A 69 17.07 -2.96 15.88
CA VAL A 69 15.73 -2.83 16.45
C VAL A 69 15.53 -1.37 16.85
N LEU A 70 14.44 -0.76 16.40
CA LEU A 70 14.07 0.62 16.74
C LEU A 70 12.66 0.62 17.31
N GLU A 71 12.48 1.24 18.48
CA GLU A 71 11.16 1.48 19.05
C GLU A 71 10.69 2.88 18.63
N GLY A 72 9.41 3.00 18.31
CA GLY A 72 8.89 4.23 17.74
C GLY A 72 7.38 4.41 17.90
N ARG A 73 6.85 5.28 17.05
CA ARG A 73 5.43 5.57 16.97
C ARG A 73 4.98 5.75 15.53
N LEU A 74 3.81 5.19 15.22
CA LEU A 74 3.00 5.50 14.05
C LEU A 74 1.94 6.54 14.44
N VAL A 75 1.81 7.56 13.59
CA VAL A 75 0.65 8.44 13.53
C VAL A 75 0.14 8.45 12.10
N VAL A 76 -1.16 8.27 11.91
CA VAL A 76 -1.81 8.51 10.61
C VAL A 76 -2.28 9.95 10.56
N GLN A 77 -1.92 10.66 9.49
CA GLN A 77 -2.28 12.05 9.25
C GLN A 77 -3.69 12.18 8.67
N PRO A 78 -4.32 13.37 8.72
CA PRO A 78 -5.66 13.58 8.17
C PRO A 78 -5.79 13.27 6.67
N ASP A 79 -4.68 13.36 5.92
CA ASP A 79 -4.61 13.07 4.49
C ASP A 79 -4.33 11.60 4.15
N GLY A 80 -4.23 10.73 5.16
CA GLY A 80 -4.00 9.30 4.98
C GLY A 80 -2.55 8.85 5.03
N GLN A 81 -1.60 9.78 5.17
CA GLN A 81 -0.19 9.39 5.30
C GLN A 81 0.08 8.67 6.62
N ALA A 82 0.84 7.58 6.56
CA ALA A 82 1.38 6.88 7.72
C ALA A 82 2.76 7.47 8.06
N CYS A 83 2.86 8.18 9.18
CA CYS A 83 4.08 8.83 9.63
C CYS A 83 4.69 8.08 10.81
N PHE A 84 5.94 7.65 10.65
CA PHE A 84 6.70 6.93 11.66
C PHE A 84 7.81 7.81 12.23
N ASN A 85 8.03 7.74 13.53
CA ASN A 85 9.15 8.37 14.22
C ASN A 85 9.81 7.40 15.19
N TYR A 86 11.14 7.40 15.22
CA TYR A 86 11.95 6.51 16.05
C TYR A 86 12.99 7.34 16.81
N PRO A 87 12.79 7.59 18.12
CA PRO A 87 13.73 8.36 18.92
C PRO A 87 15.15 7.76 18.92
N PRO A 88 16.20 8.60 19.10
CA PRO A 88 16.15 10.02 19.45
C PRO A 88 15.90 10.96 18.26
N ASP A 89 15.71 10.44 17.05
CA ASP A 89 15.49 11.25 15.87
C ASP A 89 14.18 12.06 16.01
N SER A 90 14.22 13.35 15.69
CA SER A 90 13.04 14.23 15.69
C SER A 90 12.20 14.12 14.43
N ASP A 91 12.77 13.51 13.38
CA ASP A 91 12.19 13.51 12.05
C ASP A 91 11.14 12.42 11.90
N TRP A 92 10.07 12.75 11.19
CA TRP A 92 9.00 11.83 10.85
C TRP A 92 9.16 11.36 9.41
N SER A 93 9.13 10.04 9.21
CA SER A 93 9.08 9.42 7.88
C SER A 93 7.62 9.17 7.52
N CYS A 94 7.08 9.97 6.60
CA CYS A 94 5.67 9.91 6.18
C CYS A 94 5.52 9.26 4.81
N PHE A 95 4.59 8.31 4.71
CA PHE A 95 4.36 7.54 3.49
C PHE A 95 2.89 7.56 3.09
N GLY A 96 2.63 7.73 1.80
CA GLY A 96 1.34 7.34 1.22
C GLY A 96 1.25 5.83 1.17
N VAL A 97 0.13 5.28 1.66
CA VAL A 97 -0.06 3.82 1.74
C VAL A 97 -0.98 3.38 0.61
N VAL A 98 -0.52 2.43 -0.19
CA VAL A 98 -1.31 1.84 -1.28
C VAL A 98 -1.58 0.38 -0.95
N ARG A 99 -2.84 -0.04 -1.04
CA ARG A 99 -3.21 -1.46 -0.89
C ARG A 99 -2.86 -2.20 -2.19
N GLU A 100 -2.13 -3.30 -2.08
CA GLU A 100 -1.79 -4.19 -3.19
C GLU A 100 -2.27 -5.61 -2.86
N GLY A 101 -3.55 -5.89 -3.15
CA GLY A 101 -4.20 -7.13 -2.72
C GLY A 101 -4.32 -7.19 -1.19
N GLU A 102 -3.69 -8.19 -0.57
CA GLU A 102 -3.61 -8.34 0.89
C GLU A 102 -2.39 -7.65 1.51
N ASN A 103 -1.56 -7.02 0.68
CA ASN A 103 -0.31 -6.34 1.06
C ASN A 103 -0.44 -4.81 0.95
N TYR A 104 0.60 -4.11 1.40
CA TYR A 104 0.73 -2.68 1.34
C TYR A 104 2.05 -2.25 0.73
N ARG A 105 2.03 -1.11 0.05
CA ARG A 105 3.21 -0.40 -0.44
C ARG A 105 3.32 0.96 0.23
N PHE A 106 4.50 1.24 0.75
CA PHE A 106 4.96 2.51 1.30
C PHE A 106 6.16 2.97 0.45
N ASP A 107 5.87 3.60 -0.68
CA ASP A 107 6.87 3.91 -1.72
C ASP A 107 7.69 2.67 -2.16
N SER A 108 8.93 2.56 -1.71
CA SER A 108 9.85 1.45 -2.03
C SER A 108 9.80 0.29 -1.03
N PHE A 109 9.04 0.42 0.06
CA PHE A 109 8.83 -0.66 1.02
C PHE A 109 7.53 -1.39 0.71
N VAL A 110 7.64 -2.69 0.48
CA VAL A 110 6.50 -3.54 0.10
C VAL A 110 6.34 -4.64 1.12
N THR A 111 5.13 -4.82 1.64
CA THR A 111 4.84 -5.94 2.52
C THR A 111 4.72 -7.22 1.72
N ARG A 112 5.21 -8.32 2.29
CA ARG A 112 4.97 -9.69 1.83
C ARG A 112 4.10 -10.47 2.82
N THR A 113 3.99 -9.98 4.05
CA THR A 113 3.21 -10.58 5.11
C THR A 113 2.58 -9.49 5.95
N VAL A 114 1.28 -9.64 6.22
CA VAL A 114 0.51 -8.84 7.15
C VAL A 114 -0.13 -9.79 8.14
N ARG A 115 0.20 -9.68 9.42
CA ARG A 115 -0.47 -10.42 10.50
C ARG A 115 -1.27 -9.43 11.33
N ARG A 116 -2.52 -9.76 11.63
CA ARG A 116 -3.41 -8.91 12.42
C ARG A 116 -3.51 -9.43 13.85
N ASP A 117 -3.97 -8.56 14.74
CA ASP A 117 -4.25 -8.85 16.15
C ASP A 117 -2.98 -9.21 16.96
N VAL A 118 -1.93 -8.41 16.76
CA VAL A 118 -0.66 -8.50 17.52
C VAL A 118 -0.59 -7.53 18.70
#